data_AF-A0A844EB17-F1
#
_entry.id   AF-A0A844EB17-F1
#
_cell.length_a   1.000
_cell.length_b   1.000
_cell.length_c   1.000
_cell.angle_alpha   90.00
_cell.angle_beta   90.00
_cell.angle_gamma   90.00
#
_symmetry.space_group_name_H-M   'P 1'
#
loop_
_entity.id
_entity.type
_entity.pdbx_description
1 polymer ?
#
loop_
_entity_poly.entity_id
_entity_poly.type
_entity_poly.pdbx_seq_one_letter_code
_entity_poly.pdbx_strand_id
1 'polypeptide(L)'
;DFGLLDSAYHTAEEMGINTKVGNIFAADRFYNDELDIHKLIDYGVLATEMETAGLYLLAAKHHVRALTILTVSDHLLTGEALSAKERETSFDEMARLSLETAIKNMD
;
A
#
# COMPACT_ATOMS: atom_id res chain seq x y z
N ASP A 1 0.69 -8.57 -8.95
CA ASP A 1 1.09 -8.81 -10.35
C ASP A 1 2.33 -7.97 -10.64
N PHE A 2 3.34 -8.52 -11.32
CA PHE A 2 4.58 -7.78 -11.55
C PHE A 2 4.40 -6.64 -12.56
N GLY A 3 3.63 -6.85 -13.62
CA GLY A 3 3.39 -5.81 -14.64
C GLY A 3 2.67 -4.59 -14.05
N LEU A 4 1.63 -4.82 -13.23
CA LEU A 4 0.98 -3.73 -12.49
C LEU A 4 1.96 -3.00 -11.55
N LEU A 5 2.79 -3.73 -10.81
CA LEU A 5 3.75 -3.15 -9.87
C LEU A 5 4.80 -2.30 -10.57
N ASP A 6 5.39 -2.83 -11.64
CA ASP A 6 6.41 -2.15 -12.45
C ASP A 6 5.84 -0.88 -13.09
N SER A 7 4.64 -0.98 -13.65
CA SER A 7 3.92 0.16 -14.25
C SER A 7 3.58 1.24 -13.21
N ALA A 8 3.12 0.84 -12.01
CA ALA A 8 2.83 1.78 -10.94
C ALA A 8 4.10 2.50 -10.45
N TYR A 9 5.19 1.77 -10.27
CA TYR A 9 6.46 2.34 -9.82
C TYR A 9 6.97 3.42 -10.78
N HIS A 10 7.06 3.11 -12.08
CA HIS A 10 7.53 4.07 -13.07
C HIS A 10 6.54 5.23 -13.28
N THR A 11 5.23 4.98 -13.19
CA THR A 11 4.22 6.04 -13.26
C THR A 11 4.35 6.99 -12.06
N ALA A 12 4.65 6.48 -10.87
CA ALA A 12 4.93 7.32 -9.71
C ALA A 12 6.18 8.19 -9.91
N GLU A 13 7.25 7.63 -10.49
CA GLU A 13 8.45 8.39 -10.84
C GLU A 13 8.16 9.50 -11.86
N GLU A 14 7.38 9.22 -12.91
CA GLU A 14 6.92 10.21 -13.90
C GLU A 14 6.10 11.33 -13.27
N MET A 15 5.26 10.99 -12.28
CA MET A 15 4.43 11.94 -11.53
C MET A 15 5.20 12.70 -10.44
N GLY A 16 6.45 12.34 -10.17
CA GLY A 16 7.25 12.91 -9.08
C GLY A 16 6.78 12.51 -7.67
N ILE A 17 6.03 11.41 -7.55
CA ILE A 17 5.53 10.90 -6.27
C ILE A 17 6.60 10.04 -5.62
N ASN A 18 7.03 10.41 -4.41
CA ASN A 18 7.97 9.59 -3.64
C ASN A 18 7.29 8.31 -3.16
N THR A 19 7.77 7.16 -3.60
CA THR A 19 7.18 5.85 -3.26
C THR A 19 8.20 4.91 -2.65
N LYS A 20 7.69 3.93 -1.89
CA LYS A 20 8.46 2.78 -1.39
C LYS A 20 7.78 1.51 -1.86
N VAL A 21 8.56 0.58 -2.39
CA VAL A 21 8.09 -0.76 -2.77
C VAL A 21 8.66 -1.76 -1.79
N GLY A 22 7.82 -2.58 -1.18
CA GLY A 22 8.25 -3.58 -0.21
C GLY A 22 7.11 -4.34 0.43
N ASN A 23 7.44 -5.12 1.46
CA ASN A 23 6.48 -5.94 2.17
C ASN A 23 5.62 -5.12 3.11
N ILE A 24 4.37 -5.56 3.26
CA ILE A 24 3.41 -5.05 4.23
C ILE A 24 2.84 -6.20 5.06
N PHE A 25 2.38 -5.89 6.27
CA PHE A 25 1.70 -6.84 7.15
C PHE A 25 0.19 -6.64 7.07
N ALA A 26 -0.52 -7.59 6.48
CA ALA A 26 -1.97 -7.65 6.46
C ALA A 26 -2.48 -8.23 7.79
N ALA A 27 -2.95 -7.38 8.68
CA ALA A 27 -3.37 -7.73 10.03
C ALA A 27 -4.85 -8.12 10.10
N ASP A 28 -5.18 -9.16 10.85
CA ASP A 28 -6.57 -9.49 11.20
C ASP A 28 -7.12 -8.59 12.32
N ARG A 29 -6.23 -8.09 13.19
CA ARG A 29 -6.57 -7.34 14.40
C ARG A 29 -5.99 -5.94 14.33
N PHE A 30 -6.86 -4.93 14.34
CA PHE A 30 -6.44 -3.54 14.48
C PHE A 30 -5.83 -3.26 15.87
N TYR A 31 -6.47 -3.77 16.93
CA TYR A 31 -5.95 -3.70 18.31
C TYR A 31 -5.31 -5.04 18.69
N ASN A 32 -3.98 -5.05 18.78
CA ASN A 32 -3.20 -6.25 19.03
C ASN A 32 -2.00 -6.02 19.95
N ASP A 33 -2.20 -6.24 21.25
CA ASP A 33 -1.15 -6.11 22.27
C ASP A 33 -0.04 -7.17 22.14
N GLU A 34 -0.28 -8.23 21.37
CA GLU A 34 0.67 -9.33 21.15
C GLU A 34 1.53 -9.12 19.90
N LEU A 35 1.27 -8.07 19.11
CA LEU A 35 2.00 -7.81 17.87
C LEU A 35 3.41 -7.31 18.17
N ASP A 36 4.41 -8.09 17.77
CA ASP A 36 5.81 -7.67 17.81
C ASP A 36 6.16 -6.77 16.60
N ILE A 37 5.82 -5.49 16.72
CA ILE A 37 6.05 -4.47 15.67
C ILE A 37 7.55 -4.32 15.39
N HIS A 38 8.41 -4.40 16.40
CA HIS A 38 9.86 -4.25 16.23
C HIS A 38 10.43 -5.36 15.36
N LYS A 39 10.00 -6.60 15.58
CA LYS A 39 10.38 -7.72 14.72
C LYS A 39 9.94 -7.54 13.27
N LEU A 40 8.74 -6.99 13.02
CA LEU A 40 8.32 -6.70 11.64
C LEU A 40 9.23 -5.65 10.98
N ILE A 41 9.59 -4.60 11.72
CA ILE A 41 10.52 -3.56 11.26
C ILE A 41 11.90 -4.14 10.95
N ASP A 42 12.44 -5.00 11.83
CA ASP A 42 13.75 -5.64 11.63
C ASP A 42 13.79 -6.51 10.36
N TYR A 43 12.65 -7.06 9.94
CA TYR A 43 12.50 -7.82 8.71
C TYR A 43 12.19 -6.95 7.48
N GLY A 44 12.13 -5.63 7.64
CA GLY A 44 11.92 -4.67 6.55
C GLY A 44 10.45 -4.51 6.11
N VAL A 45 9.48 -4.89 6.95
CA VAL A 45 8.07 -4.61 6.68
C VAL A 45 7.82 -3.11 6.81
N LEU A 46 7.23 -2.51 5.77
CA LEU A 46 7.10 -1.06 5.63
C LEU A 46 5.88 -0.49 6.36
N ALA A 47 4.77 -1.22 6.33
CA ALA A 47 3.48 -0.76 6.85
C ALA A 47 2.58 -1.94 7.23
N THR A 48 1.49 -1.64 7.94
CA THR A 48 0.39 -2.57 8.20
C THR A 48 -0.90 -2.05 7.60
N GLU A 49 -1.71 -2.95 7.05
CA GLU A 49 -3.08 -2.74 6.57
C GLU A 49 -3.86 -4.05 6.80
N MET A 50 -5.07 -4.25 6.25
CA MET A 50 -5.91 -5.41 6.62
C MET A 50 -6.46 -6.22 5.44
N GLU A 51 -6.09 -5.92 4.19
CA GLU A 51 -6.79 -6.44 3.01
C GLU A 51 -5.88 -7.13 1.98
N THR A 52 -4.61 -6.73 1.86
CA THR A 52 -3.74 -7.06 0.72
C THR A 52 -3.49 -8.55 0.59
N ALA A 53 -3.29 -9.26 1.71
CA ALA A 53 -3.08 -10.70 1.68
C ALA A 53 -4.31 -11.43 1.07
N GLY A 54 -5.52 -11.01 1.43
CA GLY A 54 -6.76 -11.54 0.87
C GLY A 54 -6.92 -11.20 -0.61
N LEU A 55 -6.64 -9.94 -0.98
CA LEU A 55 -6.69 -9.47 -2.38
C LEU A 55 -5.75 -10.29 -3.27
N TYR A 56 -4.48 -10.42 -2.88
CA TYR A 56 -3.48 -11.13 -3.67
C TYR A 56 -3.75 -12.63 -3.73
N LEU A 57 -4.25 -13.23 -2.65
CA LEU A 57 -4.68 -14.63 -2.64
C LEU A 57 -5.81 -14.89 -3.64
N LEU A 58 -6.85 -14.05 -3.64
CA LEU A 58 -7.98 -14.18 -4.56
C LEU A 58 -7.56 -13.93 -6.01
N ALA A 59 -6.71 -12.93 -6.25
CA ALA A 59 -6.19 -12.64 -7.57
C ALA A 59 -5.40 -13.82 -8.14
N ALA A 60 -4.52 -14.42 -7.33
CA ALA A 60 -3.78 -15.62 -7.69
C ALA A 60 -4.71 -16.81 -7.98
N LYS A 61 -5.71 -17.04 -7.13
CA LYS A 61 -6.71 -18.12 -7.30
C LYS A 61 -7.52 -17.99 -8.58
N HIS A 62 -7.91 -16.78 -8.95
CA HIS A 62 -8.78 -16.50 -10.09
C HIS A 62 -8.00 -16.12 -11.36
N HIS A 63 -6.66 -16.18 -11.34
CA HIS A 63 -5.80 -15.83 -12.46
C HIS A 63 -6.05 -14.41 -13.00
N VAL A 64 -6.31 -13.47 -12.10
CA VAL A 64 -6.45 -12.05 -12.42
C VAL A 64 -5.28 -11.25 -11.82
N ARG A 65 -5.05 -10.05 -12.33
CA ARG A 65 -4.00 -9.16 -11.85
C ARG A 65 -4.52 -8.33 -10.67
N ALA A 66 -3.67 -8.12 -9.67
CA ALA A 66 -3.95 -7.23 -8.55
C ALA A 66 -2.66 -6.54 -8.07
N LEU A 67 -2.85 -5.35 -7.49
CA LEU A 67 -1.84 -4.53 -6.86
C LEU A 67 -2.50 -3.73 -5.72
N THR A 68 -1.79 -3.57 -4.61
CA THR A 68 -2.14 -2.63 -3.54
C THR A 68 -1.18 -1.44 -3.58
N ILE A 69 -1.75 -0.23 -3.52
CA ILE A 69 -1.03 1.04 -3.36
C ILE A 69 -1.61 1.70 -2.11
N LEU A 70 -0.76 2.21 -1.22
CA LEU A 70 -1.15 2.73 0.09
C LEU A 70 -0.57 4.12 0.33
N THR A 71 -1.38 5.00 0.91
CA THR A 71 -0.90 6.23 1.57
C THR A 71 -0.68 5.95 3.05
N VAL A 72 0.48 6.31 3.58
CA VAL A 72 0.77 6.21 5.01
C VAL A 72 0.02 7.33 5.74
N SER A 73 -0.99 6.98 6.53
CA SER A 73 -1.80 7.94 7.28
C SER A 73 -1.40 8.09 8.75
N ASP A 74 -0.74 7.09 9.32
CA ASP A 74 -0.41 7.03 10.73
C ASP A 74 0.94 6.31 10.93
N HIS A 75 1.71 6.74 11.92
CA HIS A 75 3.00 6.16 12.27
C HIS A 75 2.95 5.49 13.64
N LEU A 76 2.93 4.15 13.66
CA LEU A 76 2.67 3.37 14.87
C LEU A 76 3.64 3.62 16.03
N LEU A 77 4.93 3.90 15.75
CA LEU A 77 5.91 4.13 16.83
C LEU A 77 5.83 5.54 17.44
N THR A 78 5.56 6.57 16.63
CA THR A 78 5.55 7.96 17.09
C THR A 78 4.15 8.39 17.54
N GLY A 79 3.12 7.67 17.10
CA GLY A 79 1.72 8.03 17.33
C GLY A 79 1.24 9.19 16.46
N GLU A 80 2.06 9.65 15.50
CA GLU A 80 1.65 10.67 14.53
C GLU A 80 0.52 10.12 13.66
N ALA A 81 -0.51 10.92 13.48
CA ALA A 81 -1.69 10.58 12.71
C ALA A 81 -2.10 11.82 11.91
N LEU A 82 -2.44 11.61 10.63
CA LEU A 82 -2.98 12.70 9.80
C LEU A 82 -4.31 13.18 10.38
N SER A 83 -4.49 14.49 10.43
CA SER A 83 -5.78 15.11 10.70
C SER A 83 -6.80 14.75 9.63
N ALA A 84 -8.10 14.93 9.93
CA ALA A 84 -9.16 14.69 8.95
C ALA A 84 -8.97 15.50 7.65
N LYS A 85 -8.43 16.72 7.75
CA LYS A 85 -8.18 17.58 6.59
C LYS A 85 -6.99 17.10 5.77
N GLU A 86 -5.91 16.72 6.42
CA GLU A 86 -4.73 16.19 5.74
C GLU A 86 -5.04 14.86 5.05
N ARG A 87 -5.85 14.01 5.69
CA ARG A 87 -6.40 12.79 5.06
C ARG A 87 -7.12 13.17 3.77
N GLU A 88 -8.13 14.03 3.83
CA GLU A 88 -8.88 14.46 2.63
C GLU A 88 -7.97 14.86 1.45
N THR A 89 -6.89 15.60 1.71
CA THR A 89 -6.02 16.13 0.65
C THR A 89 -4.87 15.21 0.23
N SER A 90 -4.48 14.22 1.05
CA SER A 90 -3.27 13.40 0.82
C SER A 90 -3.52 12.11 0.03
N PHE A 91 -4.77 11.65 -0.06
CA PHE A 91 -5.11 10.44 -0.84
C PHE A 91 -5.22 10.70 -2.34
N ASP A 92 -5.27 11.97 -2.78
CA ASP A 92 -5.42 12.34 -4.19
C ASP A 92 -4.27 11.83 -5.06
N GLU A 93 -3.03 11.88 -4.56
CA GLU A 93 -1.84 11.40 -5.29
C GLU A 93 -1.92 9.88 -5.53
N MET A 94 -2.24 9.12 -4.48
CA MET A 94 -2.43 7.67 -4.55
C MET A 94 -3.57 7.30 -5.49
N ALA A 95 -4.70 8.01 -5.44
CA ALA A 95 -5.83 7.76 -6.31
C ALA A 95 -5.49 8.03 -7.78
N ARG A 96 -4.82 9.15 -8.09
CA ARG A 96 -4.35 9.47 -9.45
C ARG A 96 -3.36 8.42 -9.95
N LEU A 97 -2.37 8.06 -9.15
CA LEU A 97 -1.41 7.02 -9.49
C LEU A 97 -2.09 5.68 -9.79
N SER A 98 -3.07 5.30 -8.99
CA SER A 98 -3.83 4.06 -9.17
C SER A 98 -4.63 4.06 -10.48
N LEU A 99 -5.28 5.18 -10.81
CA LEU A 99 -6.03 5.34 -12.06
C LEU A 99 -5.13 5.32 -13.28
N GLU A 100 -4.02 6.07 -13.27
CA GLU A 100 -3.04 6.08 -14.36
C GLU A 100 -2.44 4.69 -14.60
N THR A 101 -2.08 4.00 -13.51
CA THR A 101 -1.62 2.60 -13.58
C THR A 101 -2.68 1.70 -14.21
N ALA A 102 -3.94 1.80 -13.78
CA ALA A 102 -5.02 0.99 -14.31
C ALA A 102 -5.22 1.22 -15.82
N ILE A 103 -5.25 2.48 -16.27
CA ILE A 103 -5.44 2.86 -17.68
C ILE A 103 -4.29 2.35 -18.54
N LYS A 104 -3.04 2.53 -18.10
CA LYS A 104 -1.85 2.04 -18.83
C LYS A 104 -1.80 0.52 -18.99
N ASN A 105 -2.61 -0.23 -18.22
CA ASN A 105 -2.63 -1.69 -18.20
C ASN A 105 -3.97 -2.27 -18.70
N MET A 106 -4.81 -1.49 -19.39
CA MET A 106 -6.14 -1.94 -19.85
C MET A 106 -6.14 -2.93 -21.03
N ASP A 107 -4.99 -3.25 -21.61
CA ASP A 107 -4.85 -4.21 -22.71
C ASP A 107 -4.79 -5.68 -22.22
#